data_AF-A0A2V5P5P2-F1
#
_entry.id   AF-A0A2V5P5P2-F1
#
_cell.length_a   1.000
_cell.length_b   1.000
_cell.length_c   1.000
_cell.angle_alpha   90.00
_cell.angle_beta   90.00
_cell.angle_gamma   90.00
#
_symmetry.space_group_name_H-M   'P 1'
#
loop_
_entity.id
_entity.type
_entity.pdbx_description
1 polymer ?
#
loop_
_entity_poly.entity_id
_entity_poly.type
_entity_poly.pdbx_seq_one_letter_code
_entity_poly.pdbx_strand_id
1 'polypeptide(L)'
;MSLLAAASLALSSAVFAAGAKTYQVTGPVLEVTDLMIAVQKGKDRWEVNRDSNTKVTGDLKVGEKVTVTYTMSATEVEVKAGKGAKKEAKAAPTP
;
A
#
# COMPACT_ATOMS: atom_id res chain seq x y z
N MET A 1 -15.07 43.35 26.83
CA MET A 1 -13.70 43.11 27.32
C MET A 1 -13.54 41.60 27.38
N SER A 2 -12.93 41.00 26.36
CA SER A 2 -11.50 40.65 26.40
C SER A 2 -11.29 39.63 27.52
N LEU A 3 -10.95 38.37 27.28
CA LEU A 3 -9.64 37.93 26.79
C LEU A 3 -9.71 36.38 26.78
N LEU A 4 -9.80 35.72 25.63
CA LEU A 4 -8.65 35.06 24.97
C LEU A 4 -7.64 34.42 25.95
N ALA A 5 -7.73 33.11 26.20
CA ALA A 5 -6.54 32.32 26.54
C ALA A 5 -6.75 30.82 26.31
N ALA A 6 -6.07 30.32 25.28
CA ALA A 6 -5.36 29.04 25.29
C ALA A 6 -6.18 27.75 25.53
N ALA A 7 -6.96 27.33 24.53
CA ALA A 7 -7.11 25.90 24.27
C ALA A 7 -6.14 25.54 23.14
N SER A 8 -4.98 25.08 23.58
CA SER A 8 -3.89 24.41 22.90
C SER A 8 -4.17 23.96 21.47
N LEU A 9 -3.26 24.37 20.58
CA LEU A 9 -3.05 23.81 19.24
C LEU A 9 -2.94 22.28 19.35
N ALA A 10 -4.07 21.57 19.25
CA ALA A 10 -4.06 20.20 18.77
C ALA A 10 -3.77 20.30 17.28
N LEU A 11 -2.49 20.39 16.96
CA LEU A 11 -1.96 20.11 15.63
C LEU A 11 -2.38 18.67 15.33
N SER A 12 -3.58 18.49 14.76
CA SER A 12 -3.92 17.29 14.06
C SER A 12 -2.89 17.18 12.96
N SER A 13 -1.82 16.44 13.25
CA SER A 13 -0.92 15.89 12.26
C SER A 13 -1.78 15.05 11.34
N ALA A 14 -2.35 15.70 10.33
CA ALA A 14 -2.79 15.05 9.13
C ALA A 14 -1.54 14.41 8.56
N VAL A 15 -1.27 13.18 9.00
CA VAL A 15 -0.40 12.27 8.29
C VAL A 15 -1.15 12.01 7.01
N PHE A 16 -0.91 12.88 6.02
CA PHE A 16 -1.20 12.60 4.63
C PHE A 16 -0.28 11.44 4.25
N ALA A 17 -0.65 10.23 4.65
CA ALA A 17 -0.28 9.05 3.91
C ALA A 17 -0.90 9.29 2.53
N ALA A 18 -0.09 9.74 1.56
CA ALA A 18 -0.46 9.75 0.16
C ALA A 18 -1.05 8.37 -0.13
N GLY A 19 -2.38 8.32 -0.30
CA GLY A 19 -3.18 7.13 -0.02
C GLY A 19 -2.61 5.90 -0.72
N ALA A 20 -1.96 5.02 0.05
CA ALA A 20 -1.55 3.73 -0.46
C ALA A 20 -2.83 3.06 -0.96
N LYS A 21 -2.93 2.85 -2.28
CA LYS A 21 -4.11 2.22 -2.86
C LYS A 21 -4.26 0.86 -2.19
N THR A 22 -5.40 0.68 -1.55
CA THR A 22 -5.77 -0.62 -0.98
C THR A 22 -6.30 -1.47 -2.11
N TYR A 23 -5.70 -2.63 -2.29
CA TYR A 23 -6.08 -3.63 -3.27
C TYR A 23 -6.77 -4.79 -2.57
N GLN A 24 -7.52 -5.55 -3.36
CA GLN A 24 -8.21 -6.73 -2.89
C GLN A 24 -7.93 -7.90 -3.81
N VAL A 25 -7.75 -9.07 -3.21
CA VAL A 25 -7.75 -10.35 -3.90
C VAL A 25 -8.73 -11.27 -3.21
N THR A 26 -9.62 -11.87 -4.00
CA THR A 26 -10.63 -12.81 -3.50
C THR A 26 -10.42 -14.16 -4.16
N GLY A 27 -10.37 -15.21 -3.36
CA GLY A 27 -10.12 -16.56 -3.84
C GLY A 27 -10.13 -17.60 -2.72
N PRO A 28 -10.15 -18.90 -3.06
CA PRO A 28 -9.92 -19.94 -2.07
C PRO A 28 -8.48 -19.86 -1.57
N VAL A 29 -8.31 -20.03 -0.26
CA VAL A 29 -6.99 -20.11 0.38
C VAL A 29 -6.31 -21.40 -0.05
N LEU A 30 -5.05 -21.28 -0.47
CA LEU A 30 -4.21 -22.41 -0.82
C LEU A 30 -3.28 -22.79 0.35
N GLU A 31 -2.78 -21.77 1.06
CA GLU A 31 -1.80 -21.94 2.12
C GLU A 31 -1.89 -20.78 3.11
N VAL A 32 -1.66 -21.06 4.38
CA VAL A 32 -1.56 -20.07 5.45
C VAL A 32 -0.34 -20.40 6.28
N THR A 33 0.54 -19.42 6.44
CA THR A 33 1.67 -19.49 7.37
C THR A 33 1.64 -18.27 8.28
N ASP A 34 2.59 -18.16 9.20
CA ASP A 34 2.73 -16.97 10.05
C ASP A 34 3.22 -15.74 9.26
N LEU A 35 3.80 -15.93 8.08
CA LEU A 35 4.42 -14.87 7.27
C LEU A 35 3.64 -14.54 6.00
N MET A 36 2.78 -15.44 5.50
CA MET A 36 2.01 -15.20 4.29
C MET A 36 0.65 -15.91 4.25
N ILE A 37 -0.21 -15.43 3.35
CA ILE A 37 -1.46 -16.06 2.92
C ILE A 37 -1.38 -16.23 1.41
N ALA A 38 -1.53 -17.47 0.93
CA ALA A 38 -1.65 -17.76 -0.49
C ALA A 38 -3.11 -17.98 -0.87
N VAL A 39 -3.59 -17.31 -1.92
CA VAL A 39 -4.95 -17.45 -2.46
C VAL A 39 -4.92 -17.73 -3.96
N GLN A 40 -5.88 -18.50 -4.45
CA GLN A 40 -6.04 -18.76 -5.88
C GLN A 40 -6.88 -17.64 -6.52
N LYS A 41 -6.31 -16.91 -7.48
CA LYS A 41 -7.05 -15.93 -8.27
C LYS A 41 -7.06 -16.37 -9.74
N GLY A 42 -8.20 -16.90 -10.20
CA GLY A 42 -8.27 -17.51 -11.53
C GLY A 42 -7.35 -18.72 -11.61
N LYS A 43 -6.34 -18.68 -12.48
CA LYS A 43 -5.31 -19.75 -12.60
C LYS A 43 -4.01 -19.43 -11.87
N ASP A 44 -3.89 -18.23 -11.31
CA ASP A 44 -2.67 -17.76 -10.66
C ASP A 44 -2.73 -17.92 -9.13
N ARG A 45 -1.59 -18.27 -8.54
CA ARG A 45 -1.37 -18.25 -7.09
C ARG A 45 -0.91 -16.86 -6.68
N TRP A 46 -1.64 -16.23 -5.76
CA TRP A 46 -1.33 -14.93 -5.20
C TRP A 46 -0.85 -15.07 -3.77
N GLU A 47 0.34 -14.57 -3.47
CA GLU A 47 0.92 -14.60 -2.13
C GLU A 47 0.92 -13.20 -1.54
N VAL A 48 0.36 -13.08 -0.34
CA VAL A 48 0.25 -11.82 0.38
C VAL A 48 0.95 -11.98 1.72
N ASN A 49 1.96 -11.15 1.97
CA ASN A 49 2.63 -11.15 3.26
C ASN A 49 1.67 -10.73 4.36
N ARG A 50 1.82 -11.36 5.52
CA ARG A 50 1.12 -11.01 6.75
C ARG A 50 2.11 -10.88 7.90
N ASP A 51 1.68 -10.22 8.94
CA ASP A 51 2.42 -10.00 10.17
C ASP A 51 1.47 -10.03 11.38
N SER A 52 2.01 -9.72 12.57
CA SER A 52 1.22 -9.65 13.81
C SER A 52 0.16 -8.53 13.81
N ASN A 53 0.27 -7.55 12.92
CA ASN A 53 -0.69 -6.45 12.78
C ASN A 53 -1.84 -6.82 11.83
N THR A 54 -1.71 -7.94 11.10
CA THR A 54 -2.72 -8.40 10.14
C THR A 54 -3.96 -8.88 10.88
N LYS A 55 -5.03 -8.08 10.79
CA LYS A 55 -6.32 -8.42 11.38
C LYS A 55 -7.02 -9.51 10.57
N VAL A 56 -7.12 -10.70 11.15
CA VAL A 56 -7.91 -11.80 10.60
C VAL A 56 -9.28 -11.83 11.24
N THR A 57 -10.33 -11.81 10.42
CA THR A 57 -11.72 -11.93 10.85
C THR A 57 -12.33 -13.19 10.27
N GLY A 58 -12.73 -14.13 11.14
CA GLY A 58 -13.29 -15.43 10.74
C GLY A 58 -12.24 -16.54 10.66
N ASP A 59 -12.67 -17.69 10.15
CA ASP A 59 -11.83 -18.90 10.03
C ASP A 59 -11.00 -18.87 8.75
N LEU A 60 -9.72 -18.51 8.90
CA LEU A 60 -8.74 -18.56 7.80
C LEU A 60 -8.14 -19.97 7.69
N LYS A 61 -8.77 -20.82 6.89
CA LYS A 61 -8.32 -22.20 6.62
C LYS A 61 -8.19 -22.46 5.12
N VAL A 62 -7.35 -23.44 4.76
CA VAL A 62 -7.16 -23.87 3.37
C VAL A 62 -8.50 -24.33 2.76
N GLY A 63 -8.74 -23.95 1.50
CA GLY A 63 -9.96 -24.22 0.76
C GLY A 63 -11.05 -23.15 0.92
N GLU A 64 -11.03 -22.36 2.00
CA GLU A 64 -12.04 -21.33 2.22
C GLU A 64 -11.89 -20.14 1.30
N LYS A 65 -13.02 -19.62 0.83
CA LYS A 65 -13.04 -18.41 0.00
C LYS A 65 -12.91 -17.18 0.87
N VAL A 66 -11.80 -16.46 0.74
CA VAL A 66 -11.53 -15.24 1.50
C VAL A 66 -11.28 -14.05 0.58
N THR A 67 -11.48 -12.85 1.12
CA THR A 67 -11.04 -11.60 0.49
C THR A 67 -9.92 -11.01 1.33
N VAL A 68 -8.72 -10.93 0.76
CA VAL A 68 -7.55 -10.33 1.40
C VAL A 68 -7.44 -8.89 0.92
N THR A 69 -7.45 -7.94 1.86
CA THR A 69 -7.17 -6.52 1.58
C THR A 69 -5.70 -6.26 1.89
N TYR A 70 -4.97 -5.67 0.95
CA TYR A 70 -3.54 -5.43 1.09
C TYR A 70 -3.12 -4.12 0.41
N THR A 71 -1.97 -3.60 0.80
CA THR A 71 -1.33 -2.46 0.13
C THR A 71 -0.10 -2.97 -0.62
N MET A 72 0.11 -2.47 -1.84
CA MET A 72 1.36 -2.71 -2.58
C MET A 72 2.28 -1.52 -2.37
N SER A 73 3.49 -1.79 -1.90
CA SER A 73 4.54 -0.78 -1.71
C SER A 73 5.83 -1.25 -2.36
N ALA A 74 6.52 -0.36 -3.06
CA ALA A 74 7.86 -0.64 -3.55
C ALA A 74 8.86 -0.58 -2.39
N THR A 75 9.70 -1.61 -2.25
CA THR A 75 10.76 -1.65 -1.23
C THR A 75 12.06 -1.01 -1.71
N GLU A 76 12.38 -1.17 -2.99
CA GLU A 76 13.55 -0.58 -3.63
C GLU A 76 13.21 -0.26 -5.09
N VAL A 77 13.71 0.88 -5.58
CA VAL A 77 13.58 1.28 -6.99
C VAL A 77 14.96 1.68 -7.49
N GLU A 78 15.56 0.82 -8.30
CA GLU A 78 16.84 1.09 -8.95
C GLU A 78 16.62 1.52 -10.41
N VAL A 79 17.03 2.74 -10.76
CA VAL A 79 17.02 3.20 -12.15
C VAL A 79 18.27 2.67 -12.85
N LYS A 80 18.13 1.53 -13.52
CA LYS A 80 19.17 1.04 -14.44
C LYS A 80 19.17 1.93 -15.67
N ALA A 81 20.17 2.81 -15.78
CA ALA A 81 20.27 3.84 -16.81
C ALA A 81 19.90 3.30 -18.20
N GLY A 82 18.76 3.75 -18.73
CA GLY A 82 18.38 3.52 -20.11
C GLY A 82 19.37 4.26 -21.02
N LYS A 83 19.89 3.60 -22.05
CA LYS A 83 20.58 4.27 -23.16
C LYS A 83 19.60 5.23 -23.83
N GLY A 84 19.53 6.49 -23.38
CA GLY A 84 18.55 7.42 -23.94
C GLY A 84 18.34 8.75 -23.24
N ALA A 85 19.32 9.30 -22.53
CA ALA A 85 19.27 10.73 -22.17
C ALA A 85 19.71 11.56 -23.39
N LYS A 86 18.83 11.71 -24.40
CA LYS A 86 19.02 12.70 -25.46
C LYS A 86 18.45 14.05 -24.99
N LYS A 87 19.38 14.84 -24.45
CA LYS A 87 19.56 16.28 -24.68
C LYS A 87 18.43 17.22 -24.24
N GLU A 88 18.73 17.99 -23.20
CA GLU A 88 18.21 19.34 -23.02
C GLU A 88 18.36 20.15 -24.32
N ALA A 89 17.25 20.70 -24.81
CA ALA A 89 17.26 21.86 -25.69
C ALA A 89 15.95 22.63 -25.54
N LYS A 90 15.98 23.60 -24.63
CA LYS A 90 15.56 24.99 -24.83
C LYS A 90 14.16 25.24 -25.44
N ALA A 91 13.26 25.70 -24.57
CA ALA A 91 12.40 26.84 -24.87
C ALA A 91 12.18 27.67 -23.59
N ALA A 92 13.05 28.65 -23.38
CA ALA A 92 12.76 29.86 -22.62
C ALA A 92 12.59 31.00 -23.63
N PRO A 93 12.14 32.22 -23.26
CA PRO A 93 11.25 32.67 -22.17
C PRO A 93 10.08 33.53 -22.76
N THR A 94 9.14 34.05 -21.95
CA THR A 94 8.54 35.42 -22.07
C THR A 94 7.25 35.59 -21.23
N PRO A 95 6.83 36.83 -20.90
CA PRO A 95 7.57 38.04 -20.50
C PRO A 95 7.35 38.40 -19.01
#